data_AF-A0A0L8AI18-F1
#
_entry.id   AF-A0A0L8AI18-F1
#
_cell.length_a   1.000
_cell.length_b   1.000
_cell.length_c   1.000
_cell.angle_alpha   90.00
_cell.angle_beta   90.00
_cell.angle_gamma   90.00
#
_symmetry.space_group_name_H-M   'P 1'
#
loop_
_entity.id
_entity.type
_entity.pdbx_description
1 polymer ?
#
loop_
_entity_poly.entity_id
_entity_poly.type
_entity_poly.pdbx_seq_one_letter_code
_entity_poly.pdbx_strand_id
1 'polypeptide(L)'
;MKNKFSEPILQIDSVVNRNFTTLNSATKTYSNRCHHLKTTIIHTTKKLEKQIKKIICTEDISDDSLLGKWNAALFHVHLKKCWLVSNGLTKYNVILTDINANNVNDIDIIFKSTFYNQLIYDGIILDSKKAEEIIGDLIFRPTDNDRSTTAFQNQRIQDFEWWKYDFDSLKEMPIREINNRMNTTPIHIGKSKKMSDYTTSVEEMKKTVFISNLSDHHYT
;
A
#
# COMPACT_ATOMS: atom_id res chain seq x y z
N MET A 1 -25.44 19.86 5.85
CA MET A 1 -26.30 18.65 5.83
C MET A 1 -25.54 17.53 6.53
N LYS A 2 -26.01 17.07 7.69
CA LYS A 2 -25.37 15.98 8.45
C LYS A 2 -25.80 14.65 7.81
N ASN A 3 -24.92 14.01 7.06
CA ASN A 3 -25.17 12.63 6.60
C ASN A 3 -25.01 11.68 7.79
N LYS A 4 -26.15 11.21 8.31
CA LYS A 4 -26.23 10.00 9.12
C LYS A 4 -26.08 8.81 8.18
N PHE A 5 -24.92 8.17 8.18
CA PHE A 5 -24.81 6.78 7.76
C PHE A 5 -24.49 5.95 9.00
N SER A 6 -25.50 5.23 9.45
CA SER A 6 -25.43 4.24 10.52
C SER A 6 -25.43 2.83 9.93
N GLU A 7 -24.66 1.95 10.58
CA GLU A 7 -24.53 0.48 10.46
C GLU A 7 -23.32 -0.07 9.65
N PRO A 8 -22.83 -1.30 9.91
CA PRO A 8 -22.00 -1.67 11.05
C PRO A 8 -20.65 -2.25 10.57
N ILE A 9 -19.64 -1.40 10.35
CA ILE A 9 -18.34 -1.82 9.76
C ILE A 9 -17.36 -2.39 10.81
N LEU A 10 -17.59 -2.11 12.10
CA LEU A 10 -16.66 -2.43 13.19
C LEU A 10 -16.46 -3.94 13.46
N GLN A 11 -17.39 -4.81 13.06
CA GLN A 11 -17.24 -6.26 13.31
C GLN A 11 -16.32 -6.95 12.30
N ILE A 12 -16.33 -6.54 11.03
CA ILE A 12 -15.52 -7.16 9.96
C ILE A 12 -14.03 -6.91 10.20
N ASP A 13 -13.67 -5.68 10.60
CA ASP A 13 -12.29 -5.28 10.89
C ASP A 13 -11.64 -6.11 12.00
N SER A 14 -12.43 -6.56 12.99
CA SER A 14 -11.92 -7.35 14.10
C SER A 14 -11.70 -8.83 13.75
N VAL A 15 -12.41 -9.36 12.76
CA VAL A 15 -12.31 -10.76 12.32
C VAL A 15 -11.20 -10.92 11.28
N VAL A 16 -11.09 -9.98 10.33
CA VAL A 16 -10.02 -9.99 9.31
C VAL A 16 -8.64 -9.78 9.94
N ASN A 17 -8.51 -8.81 10.87
CA ASN A 17 -7.26 -8.62 11.62
C ASN A 17 -6.91 -9.83 12.49
N ARG A 18 -7.91 -10.52 13.06
CA ARG A 18 -7.68 -11.77 13.81
C ARG A 18 -7.19 -12.89 12.90
N ASN A 19 -7.74 -13.05 11.70
CA ASN A 19 -7.32 -14.10 10.77
C ASN A 19 -5.89 -13.89 10.26
N PHE A 20 -5.49 -12.65 9.94
CA PHE A 20 -4.10 -12.33 9.56
C PHE A 20 -3.12 -12.52 10.73
N THR A 21 -3.50 -12.09 11.94
CA THR A 21 -2.67 -12.26 13.14
C THR A 21 -2.52 -13.74 13.53
N THR A 22 -3.57 -14.54 13.38
CA THR A 22 -3.57 -15.97 13.73
C THR A 22 -2.72 -16.77 12.74
N LEU A 23 -2.81 -16.48 11.43
CA LEU A 23 -1.89 -17.02 10.42
C LEU A 23 -0.42 -16.68 10.72
N ASN A 24 -0.14 -15.44 11.14
CA ASN A 24 1.24 -14.98 11.39
C ASN A 24 1.81 -15.42 12.77
N SER A 25 0.96 -15.68 13.75
CA SER A 25 1.39 -16.28 15.03
C SER A 25 1.76 -17.77 14.89
N ALA A 26 1.16 -18.47 13.92
CA ALA A 26 1.51 -19.84 13.57
C ALA A 26 2.79 -19.96 12.73
N THR A 27 3.22 -18.88 12.04
CA THR A 27 4.43 -18.89 11.20
C THR A 27 5.72 -18.55 11.92
N LYS A 28 5.69 -18.25 13.24
CA LYS A 28 6.91 -18.06 14.05
C LYS A 28 7.75 -19.34 14.28
N THR A 29 7.39 -20.45 13.63
CA THR A 29 8.14 -21.72 13.67
C THR A 29 8.24 -22.37 12.28
N TYR A 30 9.00 -21.78 11.36
CA TYR A 30 9.41 -22.48 10.12
C TYR A 30 10.87 -22.11 9.82
N SER A 31 11.84 -23.02 9.95
CA SER A 31 12.06 -24.25 9.19
C SER A 31 12.41 -23.96 7.74
N ASN A 32 13.68 -24.21 7.42
CA ASN A 32 14.30 -24.21 6.09
C ASN A 32 13.45 -24.99 5.06
N ARG A 33 12.61 -24.28 4.30
CA ARG A 33 12.17 -24.71 2.97
C ARG A 33 12.30 -23.55 2.00
N CYS A 34 13.24 -23.68 1.07
CA CYS A 34 13.41 -22.81 -0.08
C CYS A 34 12.18 -22.92 -1.01
N HIS A 35 11.11 -22.21 -0.70
CA HIS A 35 10.33 -21.56 -1.75
C HIS A 35 10.96 -20.17 -1.90
N HIS A 36 11.34 -19.79 -3.13
CA HIS A 36 11.77 -18.42 -3.41
C HIS A 36 10.54 -17.52 -3.17
N LEU A 37 10.41 -17.00 -1.95
CA LEU A 37 9.36 -16.04 -1.64
C LEU A 37 9.68 -14.77 -2.43
N LYS A 38 8.71 -14.34 -3.25
CA LYS A 38 8.84 -13.10 -4.02
C LYS A 38 9.14 -11.95 -3.07
N THR A 39 9.82 -10.93 -3.57
CA THR A 39 10.22 -9.78 -2.76
C THR A 39 9.73 -8.50 -3.41
N THR A 40 9.06 -7.65 -2.63
CA THR A 40 8.67 -6.30 -3.04
C THR A 40 9.59 -5.26 -2.45
N ILE A 41 10.20 -4.47 -3.34
CA ILE A 41 11.04 -3.34 -2.96
C ILE A 41 10.20 -2.08 -2.78
N ILE A 42 10.32 -1.48 -1.59
CA ILE A 42 9.74 -0.17 -1.27
C ILE A 42 10.87 0.85 -1.10
N HIS A 43 11.04 1.74 -2.08
CA HIS A 43 11.97 2.86 -1.98
C HIS A 43 11.41 3.95 -1.07
N THR A 44 12.27 4.54 -0.25
CA THR A 44 11.84 5.52 0.74
C THR A 44 12.25 6.92 0.32
N THR A 45 11.45 7.93 0.65
CA THR A 45 11.95 9.32 0.58
C THR A 45 13.08 9.52 1.59
N LYS A 46 14.02 10.44 1.33
CA LYS A 46 15.10 10.79 2.28
C LYS A 46 14.58 11.15 3.68
N LYS A 47 13.38 11.73 3.75
CA LYS A 47 12.71 12.09 5.01
C LYS A 47 12.30 10.85 5.81
N LEU A 48 11.73 9.86 5.14
CA LEU A 48 11.32 8.60 5.75
C LEU A 48 12.56 7.74 6.10
N GLU A 49 13.51 7.61 5.19
CA GLU A 49 14.76 6.85 5.36
C GLU A 49 15.47 7.20 6.68
N LYS A 50 15.55 8.50 7.02
CA LYS A 50 16.14 8.99 8.27
C LYS A 50 15.46 8.44 9.52
N GLN A 51 14.17 8.11 9.47
CA GLN A 51 13.41 7.61 10.61
C GLN A 51 13.48 6.08 10.74
N ILE A 52 13.68 5.37 9.63
CA ILE A 52 13.63 3.90 9.58
C ILE A 52 14.97 3.27 9.20
N LYS A 53 16.09 3.97 9.42
CA LYS A 53 17.45 3.54 9.06
C LYS A 53 17.78 2.08 9.42
N LYS A 54 17.20 1.56 10.52
CA LYS A 54 17.45 0.19 11.00
C LYS A 54 16.91 -0.90 10.08
N ILE A 55 15.90 -0.60 9.26
CA ILE A 55 15.26 -1.57 8.35
C ILE A 55 15.56 -1.26 6.88
N ILE A 56 16.41 -0.27 6.60
CA ILE A 56 16.84 0.03 5.23
C ILE A 56 17.90 -0.98 4.81
N CYS A 57 17.64 -1.70 3.73
CA CYS A 57 18.57 -2.60 3.08
C CYS A 57 19.33 -1.89 1.95
N THR A 58 20.66 -1.97 1.96
CA THR A 58 21.53 -1.41 0.92
C THR A 58 22.08 -2.46 -0.04
N GLU A 59 21.92 -3.74 0.27
CA GLU A 59 22.36 -4.84 -0.59
C GLU A 59 21.56 -4.86 -1.90
N ASP A 60 22.22 -5.28 -2.97
CA ASP A 60 21.58 -5.42 -4.28
C ASP A 60 20.81 -6.74 -4.34
N ILE A 61 19.50 -6.62 -4.09
CA ILE A 61 18.53 -7.71 -4.15
C ILE A 61 17.67 -7.48 -5.40
N SER A 62 17.39 -8.55 -6.16
CA SER A 62 16.53 -8.46 -7.33
C SER A 62 15.09 -8.16 -6.90
N ASP A 63 14.44 -7.25 -7.62
CA ASP A 63 13.01 -7.03 -7.48
C ASP A 63 12.28 -8.12 -8.26
N ASP A 64 11.68 -9.06 -7.52
CA ASP A 64 10.90 -10.16 -8.08
C ASP A 64 9.39 -9.89 -7.90
N SER A 65 9.00 -8.64 -7.61
CA SER A 65 7.60 -8.30 -7.36
C SER A 65 6.77 -8.24 -8.63
N LEU A 66 5.56 -8.83 -8.53
CA LEU A 66 4.59 -8.81 -9.63
C LEU A 66 3.99 -7.42 -9.86
N LEU A 67 3.95 -6.58 -8.83
CA LEU A 67 3.41 -5.22 -8.91
C LEU A 67 4.49 -4.19 -9.27
N GLY A 68 5.75 -4.63 -9.38
CA GLY A 68 6.90 -3.77 -9.59
C GLY A 68 7.15 -2.81 -8.44
N LYS A 69 7.96 -1.78 -8.72
CA LYS A 69 8.50 -0.84 -7.75
C LYS A 69 7.43 -0.09 -6.93
N TRP A 70 7.69 0.09 -5.64
CA TRP A 70 6.91 0.95 -4.75
C TRP A 70 7.76 2.07 -4.14
N ASN A 71 7.11 3.18 -3.78
CA ASN A 71 7.75 4.30 -3.10
C ASN A 71 6.95 4.70 -1.84
N ALA A 72 7.62 5.03 -0.75
CA ALA A 72 7.01 5.44 0.52
C ALA A 72 7.46 6.85 0.96
N ALA A 73 6.49 7.69 1.30
CA ALA A 73 6.69 9.05 1.76
C ALA A 73 6.10 9.28 3.15
N LEU A 74 6.83 10.04 3.99
CA LEU A 74 6.39 10.39 5.35
C LEU A 74 5.64 11.74 5.37
N PHE A 75 4.40 11.72 5.83
CA PHE A 75 3.58 12.89 6.12
C PHE A 75 3.03 12.86 7.56
N HIS A 76 2.35 13.93 7.99
CA HIS A 76 1.82 14.01 9.35
C HIS A 76 0.35 14.44 9.34
N VAL A 77 -0.43 13.84 10.22
CA VAL A 77 -1.86 14.13 10.41
C VAL A 77 -2.11 14.28 11.89
N HIS A 78 -2.51 15.48 12.34
CA HIS A 78 -2.64 15.82 13.77
C HIS A 78 -1.45 15.33 14.63
N LEU A 79 -0.23 15.67 14.20
CA LEU A 79 1.06 15.27 14.82
C LEU A 79 1.38 13.77 14.78
N LYS A 80 0.50 12.92 14.26
CA LYS A 80 0.77 11.50 14.03
C LYS A 80 1.49 11.31 12.72
N LYS A 81 2.44 10.38 12.69
CA LYS A 81 3.22 10.03 11.50
C LYS A 81 2.40 9.08 10.64
N CYS A 82 2.26 9.41 9.37
CA CYS A 82 1.57 8.60 8.38
C CYS A 82 2.48 8.36 7.18
N TRP A 83 2.34 7.21 6.54
CA TRP A 83 3.09 6.88 5.34
C TRP A 83 2.14 6.78 4.16
N LEU A 84 2.48 7.45 3.07
CA LEU A 84 1.86 7.23 1.77
C LEU A 84 2.76 6.28 1.00
N VAL A 85 2.29 5.07 0.74
CA VAL A 85 3.01 4.07 -0.06
C VAL A 85 2.31 3.99 -1.41
N SER A 86 3.04 4.28 -2.49
CA SER A 86 2.50 4.39 -3.84
C SER A 86 3.21 3.42 -4.77
N ASN A 87 2.44 2.66 -5.55
CA ASN A 87 2.98 1.78 -6.57
C ASN A 87 3.43 2.59 -7.79
N GLY A 88 4.64 2.35 -8.28
CA GLY A 88 5.24 3.10 -9.38
C GLY A 88 4.54 2.89 -10.71
N LEU A 89 4.03 1.68 -10.96
CA LEU A 89 3.38 1.26 -12.20
C LEU A 89 1.93 1.73 -12.29
N THR A 90 1.12 1.40 -11.28
CA THR A 90 -0.34 1.62 -11.26
C THR A 90 -0.74 2.94 -10.59
N LYS A 91 0.20 3.61 -9.93
CA LYS A 91 -0.02 4.79 -9.08
C LYS A 91 -0.98 4.55 -7.90
N TYR A 92 -1.26 3.29 -7.59
CA TYR A 92 -2.12 2.88 -6.48
C TYR A 92 -1.51 3.24 -5.14
N ASN A 93 -2.33 3.74 -4.21
CA ASN A 93 -1.91 4.30 -2.94
C ASN A 93 -2.42 3.45 -1.76
N VAL A 94 -1.58 3.36 -0.74
CA VAL A 94 -1.87 2.76 0.55
C VAL A 94 -1.44 3.75 1.62
N ILE A 95 -2.36 4.09 2.53
CA ILE A 95 -2.08 5.01 3.64
C ILE A 95 -1.90 4.20 4.92
N LEU A 96 -0.70 4.24 5.48
CA LEU A 96 -0.40 3.68 6.81
C LEU A 96 -0.49 4.79 7.85
N THR A 97 -1.29 4.60 8.90
CA THR A 97 -1.58 5.65 9.89
C THR A 97 -0.94 5.39 11.25
N ASP A 98 -0.58 6.46 11.95
CA ASP A 98 -0.04 6.45 13.32
C ASP A 98 1.20 5.54 13.50
N ILE A 99 2.09 5.53 12.51
CA ILE A 99 3.32 4.73 12.52
C ILE A 99 4.35 5.37 13.45
N ASN A 100 4.48 4.81 14.65
CA ASN A 100 5.50 5.20 15.62
C ASN A 100 6.70 4.24 15.59
N ALA A 101 7.75 4.54 16.37
CA ALA A 101 8.98 3.77 16.40
C ALA A 101 8.78 2.29 16.80
N ASN A 102 7.76 2.00 17.62
CA ASN A 102 7.46 0.63 18.05
C ASN A 102 6.85 -0.19 16.90
N ASN A 103 6.13 0.46 15.99
CA ASN A 103 5.48 -0.19 14.86
C ASN A 103 6.41 -0.42 13.66
N VAL A 104 7.60 0.19 13.63
CA VAL A 104 8.53 0.06 12.49
C VAL A 104 8.98 -1.38 12.29
N ASN A 105 9.13 -2.16 13.37
CA ASN A 105 9.52 -3.58 13.26
C ASN A 105 8.41 -4.46 12.67
N ASP A 106 7.15 -4.05 12.83
CA ASP A 106 5.97 -4.76 12.33
C ASP A 106 5.43 -4.13 11.03
N ILE A 107 6.22 -3.28 10.37
CA ILE A 107 5.77 -2.49 9.23
C ILE A 107 5.34 -3.37 8.04
N ASP A 108 5.98 -4.53 7.88
CA ASP A 108 5.62 -5.53 6.88
C ASP A 108 4.16 -5.98 7.04
N ILE A 109 3.82 -6.41 8.25
CA ILE A 109 2.48 -6.87 8.62
C ILE A 109 1.47 -5.73 8.49
N ILE A 110 1.82 -4.52 8.93
CA ILE A 110 0.96 -3.34 8.84
C ILE A 110 0.68 -2.99 7.38
N PHE A 111 1.70 -3.01 6.52
CA PHE A 111 1.52 -2.72 5.10
C PHE A 111 0.65 -3.79 4.43
N LYS A 112 0.97 -5.08 4.57
CA LYS A 112 0.24 -6.17 3.93
C LYS A 112 -1.24 -6.19 4.32
N SER A 113 -1.53 -6.06 5.62
CA SER A 113 -2.91 -6.01 6.11
C SER A 113 -3.65 -4.76 5.60
N THR A 114 -3.02 -3.59 5.62
CA THR A 114 -3.64 -2.35 5.13
C THR A 114 -3.88 -2.40 3.63
N PHE A 115 -2.92 -2.91 2.86
CA PHE A 115 -3.03 -3.08 1.42
C PHE A 115 -4.17 -4.03 1.07
N TYR A 116 -4.21 -5.22 1.68
CA TYR A 116 -5.28 -6.20 1.44
C TYR A 116 -6.67 -5.64 1.75
N ASN A 117 -6.81 -4.98 2.91
CA ASN A 117 -8.07 -4.35 3.30
C ASN A 117 -8.48 -3.23 2.33
N GLN A 118 -7.52 -2.46 1.80
CA GLN A 118 -7.81 -1.44 0.81
C GLN A 118 -8.22 -2.04 -0.53
N LEU A 119 -7.59 -3.12 -0.99
CA LEU A 119 -7.98 -3.82 -2.22
C LEU A 119 -9.44 -4.26 -2.15
N ILE A 120 -9.85 -4.88 -1.03
CA ILE A 120 -11.25 -5.27 -0.81
C ILE A 120 -12.17 -4.05 -0.86
N TYR A 121 -11.80 -2.96 -0.16
CA TYR A 121 -12.59 -1.74 -0.14
C TYR A 121 -12.77 -1.13 -1.54
N ASP A 122 -11.73 -1.19 -2.37
CA ASP A 122 -11.73 -0.68 -3.76
C ASP A 122 -12.41 -1.65 -4.75
N GLY A 123 -12.98 -2.77 -4.26
CA GLY A 123 -13.67 -3.77 -5.08
C GLY A 123 -12.73 -4.70 -5.86
N ILE A 124 -11.46 -4.79 -5.45
CA ILE A 124 -10.48 -5.72 -6.00
C ILE A 124 -10.48 -6.98 -5.13
N ILE A 125 -11.38 -7.91 -5.44
CA ILE A 125 -11.56 -9.14 -4.66
C ILE A 125 -10.43 -10.11 -4.99
N LEU A 126 -9.56 -10.36 -4.00
CA LEU A 126 -8.44 -11.28 -4.09
C LEU A 126 -8.43 -12.22 -2.88
N ASP A 127 -8.05 -13.48 -3.09
CA ASP A 127 -7.79 -14.40 -1.98
C ASP A 127 -6.60 -13.91 -1.15
N SER A 128 -6.65 -14.08 0.16
CA SER A 128 -5.59 -13.57 1.05
C SER A 128 -4.23 -14.22 0.76
N LYS A 129 -4.20 -15.50 0.35
CA LYS A 129 -2.93 -16.16 0.00
C LYS A 129 -2.35 -15.57 -1.29
N LYS A 130 -3.20 -15.28 -2.27
CA LYS A 130 -2.76 -14.63 -3.51
C LYS A 130 -2.24 -13.21 -3.26
N ALA A 131 -2.88 -12.47 -2.35
CA ALA A 131 -2.39 -11.15 -1.96
C ALA A 131 -0.97 -11.25 -1.36
N GLU A 132 -0.75 -12.24 -0.51
CA GLU A 132 0.57 -12.54 0.06
C GLU A 132 1.57 -12.98 -1.02
N GLU A 133 1.17 -13.81 -1.97
CA GLU A 133 2.03 -14.25 -3.08
C GLU A 133 2.42 -13.11 -4.03
N ILE A 134 1.53 -12.13 -4.23
CA ILE A 134 1.78 -10.97 -5.11
C ILE A 134 2.77 -9.99 -4.47
N ILE A 135 2.64 -9.75 -3.16
CA ILE A 135 3.51 -8.82 -2.42
C ILE A 135 4.80 -9.51 -1.97
N GLY A 136 4.70 -10.71 -1.42
CA GLY A 136 5.82 -11.44 -0.84
C GLY A 136 6.47 -10.70 0.32
N ASP A 137 7.78 -10.84 0.50
CA ASP A 137 8.52 -10.16 1.56
C ASP A 137 8.79 -8.70 1.20
N LEU A 138 8.73 -7.80 2.19
CA LEU A 138 9.03 -6.38 1.95
C LEU A 138 10.48 -6.04 2.28
N ILE A 139 11.14 -5.37 1.33
CA ILE A 139 12.47 -4.81 1.52
C ILE A 139 12.43 -3.30 1.32
N PHE A 140 12.81 -2.55 2.35
CA PHE A 140 12.90 -1.10 2.26
C PHE A 140 14.28 -0.69 1.76
N ARG A 141 14.33 0.13 0.71
CA ARG A 141 15.58 0.65 0.15
C ARG A 141 15.67 2.18 0.29
N PRO A 142 16.89 2.74 0.20
CA PRO A 142 17.07 4.19 0.09
C PRO A 142 16.29 4.78 -1.08
N THR A 143 16.21 6.11 -1.11
CA THR A 143 15.61 6.85 -2.22
C THR A 143 16.23 6.47 -3.56
N ASP A 144 15.38 6.14 -4.54
CA ASP A 144 15.79 5.92 -5.93
C ASP A 144 15.81 7.23 -6.76
N ASN A 145 15.42 8.35 -6.14
CA ASN A 145 15.26 9.65 -6.78
C ASN A 145 14.27 9.64 -7.96
N ASP A 146 13.26 8.77 -7.94
CA ASP A 146 12.16 8.82 -8.91
C ASP A 146 11.33 10.08 -8.71
N ARG A 147 11.66 11.11 -9.49
CA ARG A 147 11.01 12.42 -9.45
C ARG A 147 9.55 12.36 -9.88
N SER A 148 9.18 11.43 -10.76
CA SER A 148 7.80 11.28 -11.24
C SER A 148 6.91 10.77 -10.11
N THR A 149 7.32 9.67 -9.47
CA THR A 149 6.58 9.10 -8.34
C THR A 149 6.59 10.04 -7.14
N THR A 150 7.70 10.74 -6.88
CA THR A 150 7.77 11.77 -5.82
C THR A 150 6.79 12.92 -6.08
N ALA A 151 6.72 13.44 -7.31
CA ALA A 151 5.78 14.51 -7.66
C ALA A 151 4.33 14.05 -7.49
N PHE A 152 4.02 12.83 -7.93
CA PHE A 152 2.71 12.22 -7.72
C PHE A 152 2.34 12.10 -6.23
N GLN A 153 3.26 11.59 -5.41
CA GLN A 153 3.05 11.48 -3.96
C GLN A 153 2.82 12.84 -3.29
N ASN A 154 3.58 13.86 -3.68
CA ASN A 154 3.39 15.21 -3.15
C ASN A 154 1.99 15.76 -3.50
N GLN A 155 1.52 15.52 -4.72
CA GLN A 155 0.15 15.90 -5.11
C GLN A 155 -0.90 15.16 -4.26
N ARG A 156 -0.75 13.84 -4.08
CA ARG A 156 -1.68 13.06 -3.23
C ARG A 156 -1.66 13.48 -1.77
N ILE A 157 -0.48 13.80 -1.23
CA ILE A 157 -0.36 14.35 0.13
C ILE A 157 -1.06 15.72 0.20
N GLN A 158 -0.92 16.58 -0.81
CA GLN A 158 -1.63 17.85 -0.87
C GLN A 158 -3.16 17.67 -0.91
N ASP A 159 -3.65 16.72 -1.70
CA ASP A 159 -5.08 16.39 -1.75
C ASP A 159 -5.58 15.92 -0.36
N PHE A 160 -4.81 15.07 0.32
CA PHE A 160 -5.08 14.63 1.70
C PHE A 160 -5.16 15.81 2.67
N GLU A 161 -4.21 16.75 2.55
CA GLU A 161 -4.12 17.94 3.38
C GLU A 161 -5.34 18.85 3.23
N TRP A 162 -6.04 18.82 2.11
CA TRP A 162 -7.32 19.51 1.97
C TRP A 162 -8.47 18.75 2.62
N TRP A 163 -8.55 17.44 2.44
CA TRP A 163 -9.65 16.65 2.99
C TRP A 163 -9.58 16.49 4.51
N LYS A 164 -8.39 16.59 5.11
CA LYS A 164 -8.26 16.52 6.57
C LYS A 164 -8.93 17.68 7.31
N TYR A 165 -9.17 18.82 6.65
CA TYR A 165 -9.79 19.99 7.30
C TYR A 165 -11.23 19.75 7.76
N ASP A 166 -11.87 18.69 7.25
CA ASP A 166 -13.23 18.32 7.62
C ASP A 166 -13.29 17.49 8.92
N PHE A 167 -12.15 17.18 9.56
CA PHE A 167 -12.06 16.28 10.71
C PHE A 167 -11.20 16.86 11.84
N ASP A 168 -11.62 16.65 13.09
CA ASP A 168 -10.92 17.20 14.26
C ASP A 168 -9.71 16.33 14.69
N SER A 169 -9.74 15.03 14.34
CA SER A 169 -8.65 14.11 14.68
C SER A 169 -8.49 12.98 13.68
N LEU A 170 -7.28 12.38 13.64
CA LEU A 170 -6.98 11.22 12.79
C LEU A 170 -7.92 10.03 13.04
N LYS A 171 -8.43 9.87 14.26
CA LYS A 171 -9.32 8.76 14.63
C LYS A 171 -10.71 8.87 13.99
N GLU A 172 -11.14 10.09 13.70
CA GLU A 172 -12.45 10.36 13.09
C GLU A 172 -12.39 10.36 11.57
N MET A 173 -11.18 10.40 10.99
CA MET A 173 -10.99 10.42 9.55
C MET A 173 -11.34 9.06 8.94
N PRO A 174 -12.16 9.01 7.87
CA PRO A 174 -12.46 7.80 7.14
C PRO A 174 -11.30 7.47 6.18
N ILE A 175 -10.17 7.02 6.74
CA ILE A 175 -8.90 6.86 5.98
C ILE A 175 -9.05 5.95 4.76
N ARG A 176 -9.83 4.85 4.86
CA ARG A 176 -10.11 3.97 3.71
C ARG A 176 -10.86 4.66 2.58
N GLU A 177 -11.85 5.49 2.93
CA GLU A 177 -12.62 6.28 1.95
C GLU A 177 -11.76 7.35 1.30
N ILE A 178 -10.95 8.05 2.10
CA ILE A 178 -9.97 9.02 1.62
C ILE A 178 -8.98 8.37 0.65
N ASN A 179 -8.45 7.20 1.01
CA ASN A 179 -7.51 6.47 0.17
C ASN A 179 -8.19 5.95 -1.12
N ASN A 180 -9.42 5.45 -1.02
CA ASN A 180 -10.22 5.07 -2.19
C ASN A 180 -10.40 6.27 -3.13
N ARG A 181 -10.77 7.44 -2.60
CA ARG A 181 -10.90 8.68 -3.38
C ARG A 181 -9.60 9.05 -4.11
N MET A 182 -8.43 8.84 -3.49
CA MET A 182 -7.15 9.01 -4.19
C MET A 182 -6.99 8.02 -5.35
N ASN A 183 -7.33 6.75 -5.12
CA ASN A 183 -7.14 5.68 -6.09
C ASN A 183 -8.17 5.71 -7.24
N THR A 184 -9.33 6.35 -7.04
CA THR A 184 -10.37 6.54 -8.08
C THR A 184 -10.26 7.88 -8.78
N THR A 185 -9.37 8.78 -8.35
CA THR A 185 -9.11 10.03 -9.04
C THR A 185 -8.43 9.75 -10.39
N PRO A 186 -8.82 10.40 -11.49
CA PRO A 186 -8.18 10.21 -12.78
C PRO A 186 -6.67 10.48 -12.72
N ILE A 187 -5.90 9.55 -13.29
CA ILE A 187 -4.46 9.62 -13.42
C ILE A 187 -4.06 9.47 -14.89
N HIS A 188 -2.85 9.94 -15.19
CA HIS A 188 -2.24 9.80 -16.51
C HIS A 188 -1.07 8.81 -16.41
N ILE A 189 -1.12 7.73 -17.21
CA ILE A 189 -0.08 6.69 -17.25
C ILE A 189 0.54 6.55 -18.65
N GLY A 190 -0.17 6.98 -19.70
CA GLY A 190 0.34 6.86 -21.07
C GLY A 190 1.45 7.85 -21.42
N LYS A 191 2.05 7.65 -22.59
CA LYS A 191 3.11 8.55 -23.12
C LYS A 191 2.54 9.73 -23.91
N SER A 192 1.28 9.64 -24.35
CA SER A 192 0.60 10.68 -25.13
C SER A 192 -0.35 11.49 -24.23
N LYS A 193 -0.97 12.55 -24.76
CA LYS A 193 -1.99 13.33 -24.03
C LYS A 193 -3.42 12.97 -24.46
N LYS A 194 -3.62 11.77 -25.02
CA LYS A 194 -4.93 11.30 -25.49
C LYS A 194 -5.81 10.90 -24.30
N MET A 195 -7.12 10.96 -24.48
CA MET A 195 -8.07 10.54 -23.45
C MET A 195 -7.88 9.06 -23.06
N SER A 196 -7.46 8.21 -23.99
CA SER A 196 -7.13 6.80 -23.76
C SER A 196 -6.02 6.55 -22.76
N ASP A 197 -5.19 7.57 -22.48
CA ASP A 197 -4.03 7.47 -21.59
C ASP A 197 -4.38 7.82 -20.14
N TYR A 198 -5.64 8.23 -19.91
CA TYR A 198 -6.20 8.48 -18.59
C TYR A 198 -6.97 7.26 -18.09
N THR A 199 -6.80 6.97 -16.82
CA THR A 199 -7.36 5.81 -16.12
C THR A 199 -7.51 6.15 -14.64
N THR A 200 -7.79 5.16 -13.80
CA THR A 200 -7.69 5.30 -12.34
C THR A 200 -6.70 4.28 -11.80
N SER A 201 -6.13 4.54 -10.62
CA SER A 201 -5.21 3.60 -10.00
C SER A 201 -5.87 2.26 -9.68
N VAL A 202 -7.15 2.28 -9.29
CA VAL A 202 -7.94 1.07 -9.05
C VAL A 202 -8.01 0.21 -10.31
N GLU A 203 -8.33 0.79 -11.46
CA GLU A 203 -8.46 0.04 -12.71
C GLU A 203 -7.12 -0.53 -13.19
N GLU A 204 -6.01 0.20 -13.03
CA GLU A 204 -4.70 -0.36 -13.35
C GLU A 204 -4.27 -1.46 -12.38
N MET A 205 -4.51 -1.29 -11.08
CA MET A 205 -4.23 -2.34 -10.09
C MET A 205 -5.03 -3.62 -10.38
N LYS A 206 -6.32 -3.50 -10.74
CA LYS A 206 -7.15 -4.63 -11.16
C LYS A 206 -6.55 -5.35 -12.37
N LYS A 207 -6.13 -4.61 -13.41
CA LYS A 207 -5.51 -5.19 -14.60
C LYS A 207 -4.22 -5.93 -14.25
N THR A 208 -3.33 -5.32 -13.47
CA THR A 208 -2.06 -5.93 -13.07
C THR A 208 -2.30 -7.22 -12.27
N VAL A 209 -3.14 -7.17 -11.23
CA VAL A 209 -3.47 -8.35 -10.42
C VAL A 209 -4.12 -9.45 -11.27
N PHE A 210 -5.01 -9.09 -12.20
CA PHE A 210 -5.65 -10.07 -13.08
C PHE A 210 -4.66 -10.72 -14.06
N ILE A 211 -3.77 -9.94 -14.67
CA ILE A 211 -2.72 -10.48 -15.56
C ILE A 211 -1.79 -11.42 -14.79
N SER A 212 -1.40 -11.05 -13.56
CA SER A 212 -0.60 -11.92 -12.71
C SER A 212 -1.27 -13.27 -12.41
N ASN A 213 -2.60 -13.31 -12.31
CA ASN A 213 -3.34 -14.56 -12.13
C ASN A 213 -3.32 -15.47 -13.38
N LEU A 214 -3.18 -14.91 -14.59
CA LEU A 214 -3.20 -15.67 -15.83
C LEU A 214 -1.85 -16.30 -16.17
N SER A 215 -0.73 -15.65 -15.78
CA SER A 215 0.61 -16.17 -16.03
C SER A 215 0.93 -17.46 -15.28
N ASP A 216 0.22 -17.76 -14.19
CA ASP A 216 0.42 -18.98 -13.41
C ASP A 216 -0.20 -20.24 -14.06
N HIS A 217 -1.07 -20.07 -15.08
CA HIS A 217 -1.74 -21.18 -15.77
C HIS A 217 -1.01 -21.69 -17.03
N HIS A 218 0.12 -21.09 -17.40
CA HIS A 218 0.90 -21.51 -18.58
C HIS A 218 2.11 -22.42 -18.25
N TYR A 219 2.24 -22.85 -16.99
CA TYR A 219 3.34 -23.73 -16.53
C TYR A 219 2.88 -25.06 -15.92
N THR A 220 1.67 -25.52 -16.23
CA THR A 220 1.18 -26.87 -15.86
C THR A 220 0.99 -27.75 -17.08
#